data_AF-A0A434U6L8-F1
#
_entry.id   AF-A0A434U6L8-F1
#
_cell.length_a   1.000
_cell.length_b   1.000
_cell.length_c   1.000
_cell.angle_alpha   90.00
_cell.angle_beta   90.00
_cell.angle_gamma   90.00
#
_symmetry.space_group_name_H-M   'P 1'
#
loop_
_entity.id
_entity.type
_entity.pdbx_description
1 polymer ?
#
loop_
_entity_poly.entity_id
_entity_poly.type
_entity_poly.pdbx_seq_one_letter_code
_entity_poly.pdbx_strand_id
1 'polypeptide(L)'
;MDEQTTELEAKRAILEALESLYPWMKPFRSRPVREYASRLFEAPASGLVPAVRRQALDKLLGIIRKAAARWGLSADTASEICRDLERRRVLQTGPHLLLLVEPEAYYTHIFSMLGLAAHGCSTYVSYAVSTVSIVERSRKGPGWLAVDGRPTNVFGLSRSQMVGYNLLSGPGSYRFRMVPVEPDAQSDALTQLRDLLPNIEFQRPAHAVKAANQVLWPMLFGSRFAFLQIDDEDIADLVAAHLSDPDSWLRASLLEEPALASNILAQLDRLATGLWSGWLTRATDFFWFYHNGKRLPLRLAAGDLIEPSSGMKVARFTASDIVARLADRTLIPNFLTAMLVVSILPGVRVLGGSHQPVFYPLMRHVVHRALDVAGVAPDLRQALATDGVSGAWGHRVIECDDDPLERFLNDPIGSAHAVAQRLGATSLAEACGSLKSFVSDASWLELHRRLGRGMITAADDEWALS
;
A
#
# COMPACT_ATOMS: atom_id res chain seq x y z
N MET A 1 -4.12 -29.35 24.67
CA MET A 1 -4.16 -29.12 23.21
C MET A 1 -2.82 -28.51 22.86
N ASP A 2 -2.09 -29.11 21.93
CA ASP A 2 -0.72 -28.71 21.61
C ASP A 2 -0.69 -27.32 20.93
N GLU A 3 0.35 -26.52 21.19
CA GLU A 3 0.49 -25.14 20.69
C GLU A 3 0.59 -25.14 19.16
N GLN A 4 1.30 -26.12 18.59
CA GLN A 4 1.42 -26.32 17.14
C GLN A 4 0.07 -26.65 16.47
N THR A 5 -0.76 -27.46 17.12
CA THR A 5 -2.10 -27.78 16.60
C THR A 5 -2.98 -26.53 16.56
N THR A 6 -2.87 -25.68 17.57
CA THR A 6 -3.63 -24.43 17.68
C THR A 6 -3.24 -23.43 16.57
N GLU A 7 -1.95 -23.28 16.31
CA GLU A 7 -1.44 -22.42 15.23
C GLU A 7 -1.88 -22.93 13.84
N LEU A 8 -1.84 -24.25 13.61
CA LEU A 8 -2.26 -24.84 12.34
C LEU A 8 -3.76 -24.64 12.09
N GLU A 9 -4.58 -24.80 13.13
CA GLU A 9 -6.03 -24.55 13.06
C GLU A 9 -6.34 -23.08 12.77
N ALA A 10 -5.64 -22.15 13.42
CA ALA A 10 -5.82 -20.72 13.19
C ALA A 10 -5.42 -20.33 11.76
N LYS A 11 -4.26 -20.79 11.27
CA LYS A 11 -3.84 -20.60 9.88
C LYS A 11 -4.89 -21.13 8.89
N ARG A 12 -5.42 -22.34 9.15
CA ARG A 12 -6.47 -22.93 8.31
C ARG A 12 -7.72 -22.05 8.29
N ALA A 13 -8.17 -21.54 9.43
CA ALA A 13 -9.33 -20.67 9.53
C ALA A 13 -9.17 -19.38 8.71
N ILE A 14 -7.97 -18.76 8.72
CA ILE A 14 -7.67 -17.58 7.90
C ILE A 14 -7.74 -17.90 6.40
N LEU A 15 -7.10 -18.99 5.97
CA LEU A 15 -7.14 -19.40 4.56
C LEU A 15 -8.57 -19.70 4.11
N GLU A 16 -9.37 -20.38 4.93
CA GLU A 16 -10.78 -20.65 4.66
C GLU A 16 -11.61 -19.37 4.59
N ALA A 17 -11.32 -18.37 5.44
CA ALA A 17 -11.99 -17.08 5.38
C ALA A 17 -11.65 -16.32 4.08
N LEU A 18 -10.36 -16.28 3.71
CA LEU A 18 -9.91 -15.70 2.43
C LEU A 18 -10.54 -16.42 1.23
N GLU A 19 -10.58 -17.76 1.23
CA GLU A 19 -11.18 -18.56 0.15
C GLU A 19 -12.70 -18.41 0.10
N SER A 20 -13.36 -18.18 1.23
CA SER A 20 -14.81 -17.91 1.27
C SER A 20 -15.15 -16.56 0.66
N LEU A 21 -14.31 -15.55 0.90
CA LEU A 21 -14.44 -14.22 0.32
C LEU A 21 -13.94 -14.15 -1.13
N TYR A 22 -12.92 -14.92 -1.48
CA TYR A 22 -12.32 -14.98 -2.80
C TYR A 22 -12.26 -16.43 -3.31
N PRO A 23 -13.39 -17.00 -3.77
CA PRO A 23 -13.45 -18.41 -4.19
C PRO A 23 -12.44 -18.79 -5.27
N TRP A 24 -12.04 -17.84 -6.12
CA TRP A 24 -11.03 -18.03 -7.16
C TRP A 24 -9.62 -18.30 -6.61
N MET A 25 -9.34 -18.00 -5.34
CA MET A 25 -8.05 -18.27 -4.70
C MET A 25 -7.87 -19.74 -4.32
N LYS A 26 -8.98 -20.47 -4.09
CA LYS A 26 -8.97 -21.85 -3.58
C LYS A 26 -8.08 -22.82 -4.38
N PRO A 27 -8.06 -22.81 -5.73
CA PRO A 27 -7.17 -23.69 -6.50
C PRO A 27 -5.68 -23.41 -6.27
N PHE A 28 -5.31 -22.20 -5.85
CA PHE A 28 -3.91 -21.80 -5.67
C PHE A 28 -3.31 -22.26 -4.34
N ARG A 29 -4.14 -22.67 -3.36
CA ARG A 29 -3.69 -23.10 -2.04
C ARG A 29 -2.56 -24.14 -2.12
N SER A 30 -2.74 -25.16 -2.95
CA SER A 30 -1.76 -26.25 -3.15
C SER A 30 -0.82 -26.03 -4.34
N ARG A 31 -1.01 -24.97 -5.11
CA ARG A 31 -0.17 -24.66 -6.27
C ARG A 31 1.03 -23.81 -5.86
N PRO A 32 2.10 -23.82 -6.65
CA PRO A 32 3.25 -22.94 -6.46
C PRO A 32 2.85 -21.46 -6.35
N VAL A 33 3.51 -20.71 -5.45
CA VAL A 33 3.27 -19.26 -5.26
C VAL A 33 3.39 -18.48 -6.57
N ARG A 34 4.29 -18.89 -7.48
CA ARG A 34 4.44 -18.23 -8.78
C ARG A 34 3.17 -18.28 -9.63
N GLU A 35 2.34 -19.31 -9.48
CA GLU A 35 1.07 -19.40 -10.20
C GLU A 35 0.06 -18.39 -9.63
N TYR A 36 0.00 -18.26 -8.30
CA TYR A 36 -0.81 -17.22 -7.65
C TYR A 36 -0.35 -15.82 -8.06
N ALA A 37 0.95 -15.56 -7.97
CA ALA A 37 1.53 -14.28 -8.41
C ALA A 37 1.23 -14.02 -9.90
N SER A 38 1.43 -15.00 -10.78
CA SER A 38 1.12 -14.86 -12.21
C SER A 38 -0.34 -14.47 -12.45
N ARG A 39 -1.29 -15.13 -11.78
CA ARG A 39 -2.72 -14.82 -11.87
C ARG A 39 -3.03 -13.37 -11.51
N LEU A 40 -2.39 -12.86 -10.46
CA LEU A 40 -2.59 -11.47 -10.02
C LEU A 40 -2.04 -10.43 -10.99
N PHE A 41 -1.09 -10.79 -11.84
CA PHE A 41 -0.48 -9.90 -12.84
C PHE A 41 -0.99 -10.14 -14.27
N GLU A 42 -2.07 -10.92 -14.43
CA GLU A 42 -2.79 -11.01 -15.69
C GLU A 42 -3.31 -9.64 -16.12
N ALA A 43 -3.24 -9.40 -17.43
CA ALA A 43 -3.76 -8.19 -18.03
C ALA A 43 -5.27 -8.03 -17.73
N PRO A 44 -5.77 -6.79 -17.62
CA PRO A 44 -7.19 -6.54 -17.50
C PRO A 44 -7.99 -7.19 -18.64
N ALA A 45 -9.26 -7.51 -18.38
CA ALA A 45 -10.15 -8.02 -19.40
C ALA A 45 -10.22 -7.06 -20.60
N SER A 46 -10.24 -7.62 -21.82
CA SER A 46 -10.41 -6.82 -23.03
C SER A 46 -11.83 -6.26 -23.08
N GLY A 47 -11.97 -4.95 -23.21
CA GLY A 47 -13.27 -4.29 -23.22
C GLY A 47 -13.16 -2.79 -23.45
N LEU A 48 -14.31 -2.14 -23.63
CA LEU A 48 -14.38 -0.68 -23.74
C LEU A 48 -13.99 -0.07 -22.39
N VAL A 49 -12.89 0.68 -22.37
CA VAL A 49 -12.46 1.43 -21.18
C VAL A 49 -13.15 2.79 -21.18
N PRO A 50 -13.93 3.15 -20.14
CA PRO A 50 -14.56 4.46 -20.05
C PRO A 50 -13.56 5.61 -20.10
N ALA A 51 -13.97 6.77 -20.63
CA ALA A 51 -13.10 7.93 -20.78
C ALA A 51 -12.50 8.40 -19.45
N VAL A 52 -13.31 8.39 -18.37
CA VAL A 52 -12.84 8.70 -17.01
C VAL A 52 -11.68 7.82 -16.57
N ARG A 53 -11.73 6.52 -16.88
CA ARG A 53 -10.68 5.57 -16.50
C ARG A 53 -9.39 5.82 -17.28
N ARG A 54 -9.52 6.08 -18.59
CA ARG A 54 -8.37 6.41 -19.43
C ARG A 54 -7.69 7.69 -18.96
N GLN A 55 -8.48 8.75 -18.72
CA GLN A 55 -7.96 10.03 -18.22
C GLN A 55 -7.27 9.86 -16.85
N ALA A 56 -7.85 9.09 -15.92
CA ALA A 56 -7.23 8.82 -14.62
C ALA A 56 -5.94 8.00 -14.74
N LEU A 57 -5.92 7.00 -15.62
CA LEU A 57 -4.72 6.22 -15.91
C LEU A 57 -3.61 7.10 -16.51
N ASP A 58 -3.95 7.96 -17.47
CA ASP A 58 -2.98 8.88 -18.09
C ASP A 58 -2.35 9.83 -17.07
N LYS A 59 -3.15 10.33 -16.10
CA LYS A 59 -2.65 11.14 -14.99
C LYS A 59 -1.74 10.35 -14.06
N LEU A 60 -2.10 9.12 -13.70
CA LEU A 60 -1.27 8.23 -12.89
C LEU A 60 0.08 7.94 -13.59
N LEU A 61 0.05 7.61 -14.88
CA LEU A 61 1.27 7.41 -15.68
C LEU A 61 2.11 8.68 -15.75
N GLY A 62 1.49 9.86 -15.87
CA GLY A 62 2.17 11.15 -15.81
C GLY A 62 2.93 11.38 -14.51
N ILE A 63 2.32 11.05 -13.36
CA ILE A 63 2.97 11.13 -12.04
C ILE A 63 4.11 10.13 -11.91
N ILE A 64 3.94 8.92 -12.41
CA ILE A 64 4.99 7.89 -12.42
C ILE A 64 6.22 8.36 -13.22
N ARG A 65 6.01 8.98 -14.40
CA ARG A 65 7.12 9.57 -15.17
C ARG A 65 7.85 10.68 -14.40
N LYS A 66 7.09 11.56 -13.73
CA LYS A 66 7.68 12.63 -12.90
C LYS A 66 8.46 12.06 -11.72
N ALA A 67 7.92 11.05 -11.04
CA ALA A 67 8.61 10.37 -9.95
C ALA A 67 9.89 9.69 -10.45
N ALA A 68 9.83 8.96 -11.56
CA ALA A 68 11.01 8.33 -12.19
C ALA A 68 12.12 9.34 -12.47
N ALA A 69 11.78 10.50 -13.06
CA ALA A 69 12.73 11.57 -13.33
C ALA A 69 13.31 12.18 -12.04
N ARG A 70 12.47 12.44 -11.03
CA ARG A 70 12.88 12.95 -9.69
C ARG A 70 13.93 12.04 -9.04
N TRP A 71 13.79 10.76 -9.29
CA TRP A 71 14.60 9.68 -8.72
C TRP A 71 15.74 9.22 -9.65
N GLY A 72 16.04 9.97 -10.72
CA GLY A 72 17.21 9.75 -11.57
C GLY A 72 17.11 8.58 -12.55
N LEU A 73 15.92 8.04 -12.79
CA LEU A 73 15.73 7.02 -13.83
C LEU A 73 15.73 7.66 -15.22
N SER A 74 16.24 6.92 -16.21
CA SER A 74 16.25 7.36 -17.61
C SER A 74 14.83 7.50 -18.17
N ALA A 75 14.67 8.32 -19.20
CA ALA A 75 13.38 8.49 -19.89
C ALA A 75 12.87 7.18 -20.51
N ASP A 76 13.78 6.32 -20.99
CA ASP A 76 13.45 5.00 -21.56
C ASP A 76 12.94 4.07 -20.46
N THR A 77 13.63 4.00 -19.33
CA THR A 77 13.20 3.23 -18.15
C THR A 77 11.84 3.70 -17.64
N ALA A 78 11.64 5.02 -17.53
CA ALA A 78 10.35 5.58 -17.12
C ALA A 78 9.21 5.22 -18.09
N SER A 79 9.50 5.27 -19.39
CA SER A 79 8.53 4.88 -20.44
C SER A 79 8.20 3.39 -20.37
N GLU A 80 9.19 2.54 -20.08
CA GLU A 80 8.98 1.11 -19.91
C GLU A 80 8.15 0.78 -18.66
N ILE A 81 8.42 1.44 -17.52
CA ILE A 81 7.59 1.33 -16.31
C ILE A 81 6.13 1.67 -16.62
N CYS A 82 5.90 2.78 -17.33
CA CYS A 82 4.55 3.18 -17.71
C CYS A 82 3.87 2.15 -18.62
N ARG A 83 4.60 1.61 -19.59
CA ARG A 83 4.09 0.59 -20.53
C ARG A 83 3.71 -0.70 -19.82
N ASP A 84 4.55 -1.19 -18.91
CA ASP A 84 4.28 -2.41 -18.15
C ASP A 84 3.09 -2.20 -17.20
N LEU A 85 3.02 -1.05 -16.51
CA LEU A 85 1.87 -0.72 -15.67
C LEU A 85 0.59 -0.58 -16.48
N GLU A 86 0.61 0.02 -17.67
CA GLU A 86 -0.57 0.15 -18.52
C GLU A 86 -1.11 -1.21 -18.98
N ARG A 87 -0.20 -2.15 -19.31
CA ARG A 87 -0.52 -3.50 -19.77
C ARG A 87 -1.04 -4.41 -18.67
N ARG A 88 -0.46 -4.33 -17.48
CA ARG A 88 -0.77 -5.23 -16.36
C ARG A 88 -1.79 -4.63 -15.39
N ARG A 89 -1.76 -3.32 -15.22
CA ARG A 89 -2.56 -2.52 -14.28
C ARG A 89 -2.58 -3.12 -12.88
N VAL A 90 -1.40 -3.35 -12.34
CA VAL A 90 -1.23 -3.87 -10.98
C VAL A 90 -0.26 -2.97 -10.22
N LEU A 91 -0.62 -2.63 -8.99
CA LEU A 91 0.22 -1.85 -8.08
C LEU A 91 0.32 -2.55 -6.73
N GLN A 92 1.54 -2.85 -6.32
CA GLN A 92 1.81 -3.31 -4.96
C GLN A 92 1.72 -2.12 -4.00
N THR A 93 0.83 -2.20 -3.02
CA THR A 93 0.57 -1.17 -2.01
C THR A 93 0.84 -1.63 -0.58
N GLY A 94 1.23 -2.91 -0.42
CA GLY A 94 1.21 -3.59 0.86
C GLY A 94 2.39 -3.38 1.81
N PRO A 95 3.66 -3.17 1.40
CA PRO A 95 4.64 -2.77 2.39
C PRO A 95 4.47 -1.27 2.64
N HIS A 96 4.48 -0.89 3.92
CA HIS A 96 4.83 0.47 4.30
C HIS A 96 6.20 0.82 3.72
N LEU A 97 6.54 2.11 3.71
CA LEU A 97 7.87 2.54 3.28
C LEU A 97 8.95 2.10 4.28
N LEU A 98 9.53 0.93 4.02
CA LEU A 98 10.55 0.24 4.81
C LEU A 98 11.85 0.12 3.99
N LEU A 99 12.97 -0.11 4.67
CA LEU A 99 14.21 -0.50 3.99
C LEU A 99 14.02 -1.86 3.31
N LEU A 100 14.56 -2.05 2.10
CA LEU A 100 14.39 -3.30 1.34
C LEU A 100 14.95 -4.56 2.03
N VAL A 101 15.86 -4.39 2.99
CA VAL A 101 16.41 -5.47 3.83
C VAL A 101 15.46 -5.92 4.94
N GLU A 102 14.40 -5.15 5.23
CA GLU A 102 13.34 -5.58 6.15
C GLU A 102 12.58 -6.76 5.53
N PRO A 103 12.46 -7.92 6.21
CA PRO A 103 11.84 -9.14 5.67
C PRO A 103 10.47 -8.90 5.02
N GLU A 104 9.62 -8.09 5.65
CA GLU A 104 8.28 -7.80 5.14
C GLU A 104 8.30 -7.07 3.79
N ALA A 105 9.26 -6.16 3.57
CA ALA A 105 9.45 -5.48 2.30
C ALA A 105 10.10 -6.42 1.28
N TYR A 106 11.18 -7.09 1.66
CA TYR A 106 11.95 -7.99 0.81
C TYR A 106 11.08 -9.06 0.14
N TYR A 107 10.34 -9.83 0.94
CA TYR A 107 9.52 -10.93 0.43
C TYR A 107 8.32 -10.46 -0.40
N THR A 108 7.80 -9.28 -0.11
CA THR A 108 6.73 -8.67 -0.91
C THR A 108 7.20 -8.25 -2.30
N HIS A 109 8.44 -7.79 -2.40
CA HIS A 109 9.05 -7.47 -3.69
C HIS A 109 9.40 -8.73 -4.48
N ILE A 110 9.87 -9.80 -3.83
CA ILE A 110 10.02 -11.11 -4.49
C ILE A 110 8.68 -11.58 -5.06
N PHE A 111 7.60 -11.54 -4.27
CA PHE A 111 6.27 -11.93 -4.74
C PHE A 111 5.84 -11.16 -5.99
N SER A 112 6.04 -9.84 -5.99
CA SER A 112 5.67 -8.96 -7.11
C SER A 112 6.51 -9.26 -8.36
N MET A 113 7.82 -9.49 -8.19
CA MET A 113 8.72 -9.88 -9.28
C MET A 113 8.37 -11.25 -9.88
N LEU A 114 7.91 -12.22 -9.08
CA LEU A 114 7.44 -13.50 -9.60
C LEU A 114 6.27 -13.32 -10.58
N GLY A 115 5.30 -12.49 -10.22
CA GLY A 115 4.16 -12.17 -11.08
C GLY A 115 4.59 -11.43 -12.34
N LEU A 116 5.37 -10.36 -12.21
CA LEU A 116 5.86 -9.57 -13.35
C LEU A 116 6.73 -10.40 -14.31
N ALA A 117 7.63 -11.23 -13.78
CA ALA A 117 8.51 -12.08 -14.59
C ALA A 117 7.74 -13.15 -15.37
N ALA A 118 6.65 -13.71 -14.79
CA ALA A 118 5.78 -14.65 -15.49
C ALA A 118 5.12 -14.04 -16.74
N HIS A 119 5.04 -12.71 -16.78
CA HIS A 119 4.42 -11.91 -17.84
C HIS A 119 5.44 -11.16 -18.71
N GLY A 120 6.72 -11.52 -18.61
CA GLY A 120 7.81 -10.95 -19.41
C GLY A 120 8.10 -9.48 -19.13
N CYS A 121 7.66 -8.94 -17.98
CA CYS A 121 7.95 -7.56 -17.59
C CYS A 121 9.38 -7.47 -17.02
N SER A 122 10.00 -6.31 -17.20
CA SER A 122 11.36 -5.97 -16.75
C SER A 122 11.35 -4.75 -15.81
N THR A 123 10.17 -4.26 -15.45
CA THR A 123 10.02 -3.08 -14.61
C THR A 123 9.02 -3.32 -13.49
N TYR A 124 9.20 -2.59 -12.40
CA TYR A 124 8.36 -2.71 -11.21
C TYR A 124 8.16 -1.34 -10.56
N VAL A 125 6.89 -0.95 -10.44
CA VAL A 125 6.47 0.21 -9.65
C VAL A 125 5.71 -0.26 -8.42
N SER A 126 6.01 0.33 -7.27
CA SER A 126 5.33 0.09 -6.01
C SER A 126 4.88 1.39 -5.39
N TYR A 127 3.73 1.38 -4.71
CA TYR A 127 3.29 2.49 -3.87
C TYR A 127 3.53 2.11 -2.41
N ALA A 128 4.47 2.79 -1.78
CA ALA A 128 4.82 2.57 -0.38
C ALA A 128 4.20 3.65 0.51
N VAL A 129 3.44 3.22 1.51
CA VAL A 129 2.76 4.15 2.42
C VAL A 129 3.79 4.83 3.32
N SER A 130 3.90 6.15 3.18
CA SER A 130 4.79 7.05 3.91
C SER A 130 4.06 7.85 5.01
N THR A 131 2.73 7.85 5.02
CA THR A 131 1.93 8.37 6.16
C THR A 131 2.02 7.51 7.43
N VAL A 132 2.73 6.38 7.37
CA VAL A 132 2.97 5.48 8.51
C VAL A 132 3.83 6.14 9.59
N SER A 133 3.51 5.86 10.85
CA SER A 133 4.33 6.26 12.00
C SER A 133 5.74 5.69 11.90
N ILE A 134 6.76 6.47 12.30
CA ILE A 134 8.16 6.00 12.39
C ILE A 134 8.26 4.77 13.32
N VAL A 135 7.39 4.72 14.34
CA VAL A 135 7.22 3.59 15.26
C VAL A 135 5.78 3.09 15.15
N GLU A 136 5.61 1.86 14.68
CA GLU A 136 4.30 1.20 14.60
C GLU A 136 3.95 0.52 15.93
N ARG A 137 4.95 -0.13 16.53
CA ARG A 137 4.89 -0.74 17.87
C ARG A 137 6.29 -0.77 18.47
N SER A 138 6.43 -1.21 19.71
CA SER A 138 7.74 -1.26 20.40
C SER A 138 8.81 -1.88 19.51
N ARG A 139 9.83 -1.08 19.15
CA ARG A 139 10.98 -1.47 18.32
C ARG A 139 10.61 -2.07 16.94
N LYS A 140 9.50 -1.64 16.36
CA LYS A 140 9.07 -1.98 14.99
C LYS A 140 8.55 -0.76 14.26
N GLY A 141 8.75 -0.76 12.94
CA GLY A 141 8.33 0.27 12.02
C GLY A 141 9.53 0.85 11.29
N PRO A 142 9.34 1.81 10.39
CA PRO A 142 10.41 2.34 9.52
C PRO A 142 11.62 2.96 10.24
N GLY A 143 11.47 3.36 11.51
CA GLY A 143 12.59 3.85 12.33
C GLY A 143 13.42 2.75 12.99
N TRP A 144 13.02 1.48 12.82
CA TRP A 144 13.65 0.32 13.43
C TRP A 144 13.98 -0.72 12.36
N LEU A 145 15.10 -1.41 12.54
CA LEU A 145 15.49 -2.58 11.75
C LEU A 145 16.08 -3.63 12.71
N ALA A 146 15.76 -4.90 12.52
CA ALA A 146 16.47 -5.96 13.21
C ALA A 146 17.78 -6.25 12.46
N VAL A 147 18.92 -6.23 13.15
CA VAL A 147 20.23 -6.62 12.63
C VAL A 147 20.80 -7.65 13.59
N ASP A 148 21.16 -8.83 13.10
CA ASP A 148 21.56 -9.99 13.92
C ASP A 148 20.52 -10.33 15.01
N GLY A 149 19.23 -10.24 14.65
CA GLY A 149 18.11 -10.44 15.58
C GLY A 149 17.92 -9.32 16.63
N ARG A 150 18.75 -8.26 16.60
CA ARG A 150 18.71 -7.16 17.58
C ARG A 150 18.08 -5.90 16.99
N PRO A 151 17.14 -5.24 17.72
CA PRO A 151 16.57 -3.99 17.25
C PRO A 151 17.59 -2.85 17.19
N THR A 152 17.64 -2.19 16.04
CA THR A 152 18.53 -1.07 15.73
C THR A 152 17.70 0.12 15.31
N ASN A 153 18.01 1.29 15.87
CA ASN A 153 17.40 2.55 15.51
C ASN A 153 18.07 3.10 14.24
N VAL A 154 17.31 3.12 13.14
CA VAL A 154 17.79 3.46 11.80
C VAL A 154 18.40 4.88 11.77
N PHE A 155 17.74 5.83 12.43
CA PHE A 155 18.12 7.25 12.42
C PHE A 155 18.83 7.72 13.69
N GLY A 156 18.96 6.87 14.71
CA GLY A 156 19.53 7.24 16.02
C GLY A 156 18.69 8.26 16.80
N LEU A 157 17.38 8.31 16.54
CA LEU A 157 16.47 9.29 17.14
C LEU A 157 16.07 8.89 18.56
N SER A 158 15.91 9.84 19.46
CA SER A 158 15.32 9.57 20.77
C SER A 158 13.84 9.18 20.67
N ARG A 159 13.29 8.54 21.71
CA ARG A 159 11.87 8.14 21.74
C ARG A 159 10.92 9.31 21.47
N SER A 160 11.20 10.50 22.03
CA SER A 160 10.37 11.71 21.83
C SER A 160 10.43 12.27 20.41
N GLN A 161 11.48 11.96 19.65
CA GLN A 161 11.62 12.34 18.24
C GLN A 161 11.02 11.31 17.28
N MET A 162 10.75 10.09 17.75
CA MET A 162 10.14 9.03 16.93
C MET A 162 8.63 8.90 17.16
N VAL A 163 8.18 8.94 18.42
CA VAL A 163 6.77 8.71 18.78
C VAL A 163 5.92 9.91 18.34
N GLY A 164 4.84 9.63 17.61
CA GLY A 164 3.89 10.64 17.13
C GLY A 164 4.28 11.29 15.80
N TYR A 165 5.43 10.94 15.23
CA TYR A 165 5.87 11.38 13.90
C TYR A 165 5.75 10.24 12.88
N ASN A 166 5.63 10.61 11.61
CA ASN A 166 5.52 9.70 10.47
C ASN A 166 6.63 9.99 9.44
N LEU A 167 6.73 9.18 8.38
CA LEU A 167 7.82 9.34 7.41
C LEU A 167 7.69 10.57 6.50
N LEU A 168 6.48 11.09 6.31
CA LEU A 168 6.23 12.32 5.55
C LEU A 168 6.54 13.57 6.35
N SER A 169 6.37 13.51 7.66
CA SER A 169 6.48 14.66 8.54
C SER A 169 7.18 14.27 9.83
N GLY A 170 8.41 14.76 9.96
CA GLY A 170 9.16 14.64 11.19
C GLY A 170 10.11 15.81 11.38
N PRO A 171 10.65 15.98 12.60
CA PRO A 171 11.52 17.10 12.92
C PRO A 171 12.86 17.03 12.18
N GLY A 172 13.02 17.89 11.18
CA GLY A 172 14.34 18.32 10.70
C GLY A 172 15.18 17.26 9.99
N SER A 173 16.48 17.24 10.28
CA SER A 173 17.47 16.54 9.47
C SER A 173 17.68 15.08 9.89
N TYR A 174 17.55 14.17 8.93
CA TYR A 174 17.69 12.73 9.09
C TYR A 174 18.97 12.22 8.43
N ARG A 175 19.67 11.32 9.11
CA ARG A 175 20.81 10.55 8.59
C ARG A 175 20.73 9.13 9.10
N PHE A 176 21.23 8.17 8.31
CA PHE A 176 21.37 6.80 8.78
C PHE A 176 22.46 6.73 9.85
N ARG A 177 22.06 6.47 11.10
CA ARG A 177 22.98 6.35 12.25
C ARG A 177 23.13 4.91 12.71
N MET A 178 22.11 4.08 12.48
CA MET A 178 22.15 2.64 12.77
C MET A 178 22.62 2.36 14.21
N VAL A 179 21.90 2.90 15.20
CA VAL A 179 22.27 2.82 16.61
C VAL A 179 21.60 1.58 17.25
N PRO A 180 22.37 0.56 17.68
CA PRO A 180 21.78 -0.60 18.35
C PRO A 180 21.22 -0.20 19.71
N VAL A 181 20.16 -0.86 20.16
CA VAL A 181 19.62 -0.64 21.52
C VAL A 181 20.64 -1.07 22.59
N GLU A 182 21.45 -2.09 22.29
CA GLU A 182 22.50 -2.62 23.15
C GLU A 182 23.87 -2.11 22.64
N PRO A 183 24.50 -1.14 23.33
CA PRO A 183 25.68 -0.42 22.79
C PRO A 183 26.94 -1.27 22.61
N ASP A 184 27.08 -2.35 23.39
CA ASP A 184 28.29 -3.17 23.45
C ASP A 184 28.34 -4.26 22.37
N ALA A 185 27.34 -4.31 21.50
CA ALA A 185 27.26 -5.24 20.39
C ALA A 185 28.04 -4.71 19.18
N GLN A 186 29.31 -5.09 19.03
CA GLN A 186 29.97 -4.99 17.73
C GLN A 186 29.29 -5.96 16.77
N SER A 187 28.76 -5.42 15.66
CA SER A 187 28.16 -6.19 14.57
C SER A 187 28.81 -5.74 13.26
N ASP A 188 29.47 -6.67 12.59
CA ASP A 188 30.04 -6.45 11.26
C ASP A 188 28.92 -6.18 10.25
N ALA A 189 27.78 -6.87 10.39
CA ALA A 189 26.61 -6.67 9.54
C ALA A 189 26.05 -5.25 9.64
N LEU A 190 25.98 -4.70 10.85
CA LEU A 190 25.55 -3.32 11.09
C LEU A 190 26.50 -2.31 10.44
N THR A 191 27.81 -2.53 10.57
CA THR A 191 28.84 -1.67 9.97
C THR A 191 28.76 -1.70 8.45
N GLN A 192 28.72 -2.89 7.86
CA GLN A 192 28.58 -3.06 6.41
C GLN A 192 27.30 -2.43 5.87
N LEU A 193 26.15 -2.66 6.53
CA LEU A 193 24.89 -2.04 6.13
C LEU A 193 24.98 -0.51 6.18
N ARG A 194 25.54 0.06 7.25
CA ARG A 194 25.71 1.52 7.36
C ARG A 194 26.57 2.08 6.24
N ASP A 195 27.63 1.38 5.84
CA ASP A 195 28.57 1.84 4.81
C ASP A 195 27.95 1.78 3.39
N LEU A 196 26.91 0.95 3.19
CA LEU A 196 26.13 0.91 1.94
C LEU A 196 25.07 2.01 1.86
N LEU A 197 24.58 2.51 3.00
CA LEU A 197 23.50 3.49 3.03
C LEU A 197 24.01 4.90 2.71
N PRO A 198 23.17 5.77 2.10
CA PRO A 198 23.57 7.14 1.80
C PRO A 198 24.00 7.92 3.05
N ASN A 199 25.25 8.38 3.08
CA ASN A 199 25.80 9.21 4.16
C ASN A 199 25.56 10.71 3.91
N ILE A 200 24.30 11.07 3.63
CA ILE A 200 23.86 12.46 3.43
C ILE A 200 22.71 12.79 4.37
N GLU A 201 22.41 14.08 4.47
CA GLU A 201 21.31 14.60 5.26
C GLU A 201 20.04 14.70 4.43
N PHE A 202 18.93 14.23 4.99
CA PHE A 202 17.61 14.28 4.38
C PHE A 202 16.67 15.14 5.22
N GLN A 203 15.82 15.93 4.58
CA GLN A 203 14.81 16.71 5.29
C GLN A 203 13.64 15.86 5.80
N ARG A 204 13.45 14.66 5.25
CA ARG A 204 12.35 13.77 5.58
C ARG A 204 12.81 12.32 5.63
N PRO A 205 12.29 11.50 6.57
CA PRO A 205 12.60 10.09 6.64
C PRO A 205 12.22 9.32 5.37
N ALA A 206 11.09 9.66 4.74
CA ALA A 206 10.65 9.01 3.50
C ALA A 206 11.69 9.13 2.38
N HIS A 207 12.31 10.31 2.23
CA HIS A 207 13.34 10.54 1.22
C HIS A 207 14.61 9.74 1.52
N ALA A 208 14.99 9.65 2.80
CA ALA A 208 16.13 8.83 3.23
C ALA A 208 15.91 7.35 2.88
N VAL A 209 14.74 6.79 3.25
CA VAL A 209 14.40 5.39 2.97
C VAL A 209 14.33 5.11 1.47
N LYS A 210 13.71 5.99 0.67
CA LYS A 210 13.65 5.83 -0.79
C LYS A 210 15.06 5.88 -1.41
N ALA A 211 15.90 6.83 -1.02
CA ALA A 211 17.28 6.92 -1.50
C ALA A 211 18.10 5.67 -1.12
N ALA A 212 17.96 5.16 0.10
CA ALA A 212 18.57 3.90 0.51
C ALA A 212 18.07 2.72 -0.33
N ASN A 213 16.76 2.62 -0.55
CA ASN A 213 16.16 1.54 -1.33
C ASN A 213 16.63 1.56 -2.79
N GLN A 214 16.92 2.73 -3.38
CA GLN A 214 17.52 2.80 -4.71
C GLN A 214 18.92 2.18 -4.77
N VAL A 215 19.73 2.39 -3.72
CA VAL A 215 21.07 1.80 -3.62
C VAL A 215 20.98 0.30 -3.34
N LEU A 216 20.10 -0.12 -2.44
CA LEU A 216 19.92 -1.50 -2.03
C LEU A 216 19.29 -2.36 -3.13
N TRP A 217 18.41 -1.81 -3.98
CA TRP A 217 17.68 -2.57 -4.99
C TRP A 217 18.58 -3.41 -5.91
N PRO A 218 19.55 -2.84 -6.65
CA PRO A 218 20.40 -3.63 -7.54
C PRO A 218 21.28 -4.63 -6.79
N MET A 219 21.61 -4.36 -5.52
CA MET A 219 22.40 -5.25 -4.68
C MET A 219 21.58 -6.47 -4.21
N LEU A 220 20.32 -6.24 -3.84
CA LEU A 220 19.44 -7.29 -3.34
C LEU A 220 18.80 -8.08 -4.48
N PHE A 221 18.35 -7.43 -5.55
CA PHE A 221 17.49 -8.04 -6.58
C PHE A 221 18.14 -8.09 -7.97
N GLY A 222 19.37 -7.57 -8.11
CA GLY A 222 20.06 -7.47 -9.38
C GLY A 222 19.50 -6.38 -10.29
N SER A 223 20.02 -6.31 -11.52
CA SER A 223 19.65 -5.29 -12.52
C SER A 223 18.55 -5.74 -13.49
N ARG A 224 18.00 -6.95 -13.31
CA ARG A 224 16.97 -7.50 -14.21
C ARG A 224 15.67 -6.68 -14.19
N PHE A 225 15.34 -6.10 -13.04
CA PHE A 225 14.17 -5.25 -12.87
C PHE A 225 14.57 -3.82 -12.59
N ALA A 226 14.08 -2.87 -13.39
CA ALA A 226 14.11 -1.47 -13.00
C ALA A 226 13.02 -1.22 -11.95
N PHE A 227 13.36 -0.51 -10.87
CA PHE A 227 12.48 -0.30 -9.74
C PHE A 227 12.18 1.17 -9.51
N LEU A 228 10.91 1.45 -9.26
CA LEU A 228 10.43 2.75 -8.82
C LEU A 228 9.52 2.58 -7.60
N GLN A 229 9.79 3.35 -6.57
CA GLN A 229 8.94 3.46 -5.38
C GLN A 229 8.30 4.85 -5.36
N ILE A 230 6.98 4.90 -5.49
CA ILE A 230 6.17 6.10 -5.27
C ILE A 230 5.60 6.10 -3.86
N ASP A 231 5.26 7.26 -3.33
CA ASP A 231 4.69 7.40 -1.98
C ASP A 231 3.51 8.41 -1.95
N ASP A 232 3.05 8.76 -0.76
CA ASP A 232 1.90 9.64 -0.59
C ASP A 232 2.15 11.08 -1.07
N GLU A 233 3.40 11.52 -1.24
CA GLU A 233 3.68 12.81 -1.87
C GLU A 233 3.40 12.76 -3.38
N ASP A 234 3.81 11.66 -4.02
CA ASP A 234 3.50 11.42 -5.42
C ASP A 234 1.97 11.26 -5.60
N ILE A 235 1.27 10.68 -4.63
CA ILE A 235 -0.21 10.61 -4.64
C ILE A 235 -0.84 11.99 -4.39
N ALA A 236 -0.28 12.82 -3.52
CA ALA A 236 -0.74 14.20 -3.34
C ALA A 236 -0.59 15.00 -4.65
N ASP A 237 0.51 14.81 -5.38
CA ASP A 237 0.73 15.39 -6.72
C ASP A 237 -0.30 14.85 -7.73
N LEU A 238 -0.66 13.57 -7.66
CA LEU A 238 -1.70 12.96 -8.51
C LEU A 238 -3.08 13.57 -8.24
N VAL A 239 -3.48 13.70 -6.98
CA VAL A 239 -4.74 14.34 -6.61
C VAL A 239 -4.73 15.80 -7.07
N ALA A 240 -3.63 16.54 -6.87
CA ALA A 240 -3.53 17.92 -7.36
C ALA A 240 -3.65 18.01 -8.89
N ALA A 241 -3.05 17.07 -9.64
CA ALA A 241 -3.16 16.99 -11.09
C ALA A 241 -4.58 16.66 -11.58
N HIS A 242 -5.34 15.90 -10.80
CA HIS A 242 -6.76 15.70 -11.01
C HIS A 242 -7.57 16.95 -10.71
N LEU A 243 -7.33 17.64 -9.59
CA LEU A 243 -8.12 18.79 -9.16
C LEU A 243 -7.82 20.07 -9.96
N SER A 244 -6.63 20.17 -10.55
CA SER A 244 -6.24 21.30 -11.40
C SER A 244 -6.88 21.25 -12.79
N ASP A 245 -7.31 20.07 -13.22
CA ASP A 245 -7.92 19.84 -14.53
C ASP A 245 -9.45 19.98 -14.42
N PRO A 246 -10.08 20.99 -15.06
CA PRO A 246 -11.54 21.18 -15.06
C PRO A 246 -12.31 19.96 -15.57
N ASP A 247 -11.74 19.20 -16.51
CA ASP A 247 -12.41 18.07 -17.15
C ASP A 247 -12.18 16.75 -16.39
N SER A 248 -11.45 16.79 -15.27
CA SER A 248 -11.20 15.62 -14.44
C SER A 248 -12.43 15.23 -13.65
N TRP A 249 -12.82 13.96 -13.76
CA TRP A 249 -13.93 13.41 -12.98
C TRP A 249 -13.79 13.66 -11.48
N LEU A 250 -12.58 13.53 -10.92
CA LEU A 250 -12.38 13.74 -9.48
C LEU A 250 -12.75 15.17 -9.08
N ARG A 251 -12.41 16.16 -9.90
CA ARG A 251 -12.73 17.56 -9.62
C ARG A 251 -14.24 17.79 -9.72
N ALA A 252 -14.78 17.47 -10.89
CA ALA A 252 -16.19 17.71 -11.20
C ALA A 252 -17.10 16.96 -10.21
N SER A 253 -16.88 15.67 -10.02
CA SER A 253 -17.77 14.84 -9.22
C SER A 253 -17.51 14.85 -7.72
N LEU A 254 -16.27 14.98 -7.24
CA LEU A 254 -16.01 14.94 -5.78
C LEU A 254 -16.09 16.32 -5.13
N LEU A 255 -15.61 17.38 -5.78
CA LEU A 255 -15.50 18.72 -5.18
C LEU A 255 -16.58 19.68 -5.69
N GLU A 256 -16.92 19.64 -6.97
CA GLU A 256 -17.87 20.59 -7.56
C GLU A 256 -19.32 20.10 -7.48
N GLU A 257 -19.56 18.79 -7.39
CA GLU A 257 -20.86 18.18 -7.10
C GLU A 257 -21.01 17.85 -5.59
N PRO A 258 -21.81 18.61 -4.82
CA PRO A 258 -21.87 18.48 -3.36
C PRO A 258 -22.40 17.12 -2.87
N ALA A 259 -23.19 16.44 -3.71
CA ALA A 259 -23.89 15.21 -3.34
C ALA A 259 -22.95 14.02 -3.20
N LEU A 260 -21.95 13.86 -4.08
CA LEU A 260 -21.13 12.64 -4.11
C LEU A 260 -20.25 12.52 -2.86
N ALA A 261 -19.54 13.59 -2.48
CA ALA A 261 -18.71 13.58 -1.27
C ALA A 261 -19.56 13.25 -0.03
N SER A 262 -20.72 13.88 0.11
CA SER A 262 -21.67 13.63 1.20
C SER A 262 -22.18 12.18 1.19
N ASN A 263 -22.49 11.64 0.01
CA ASN A 263 -22.94 10.26 -0.16
C ASN A 263 -21.85 9.25 0.20
N ILE A 264 -20.59 9.49 -0.20
CA ILE A 264 -19.44 8.65 0.20
C ILE A 264 -19.34 8.60 1.72
N LEU A 265 -19.37 9.77 2.39
CA LEU A 265 -19.29 9.85 3.84
C LEU A 265 -20.47 9.13 4.53
N ALA A 266 -21.68 9.27 3.99
CA ALA A 266 -22.86 8.57 4.50
C ALA A 266 -22.77 7.03 4.33
N GLN A 267 -22.21 6.53 3.22
CA GLN A 267 -22.00 5.08 3.05
C GLN A 267 -20.91 4.54 3.98
N LEU A 268 -19.85 5.32 4.25
CA LEU A 268 -18.85 4.96 5.26
C LEU A 268 -19.48 4.82 6.65
N ASP A 269 -20.36 5.76 7.03
CA ASP A 269 -21.05 5.72 8.31
C ASP A 269 -21.99 4.49 8.41
N ARG A 270 -22.67 4.13 7.32
CA ARG A 270 -23.49 2.90 7.27
C ARG A 270 -22.66 1.64 7.49
N LEU A 271 -21.55 1.48 6.77
CA LEU A 271 -20.66 0.32 6.94
C LEU A 271 -20.09 0.24 8.37
N ALA A 272 -19.76 1.37 8.97
CA ALA A 272 -19.24 1.43 10.34
C ALA A 272 -20.23 0.89 11.39
N THR A 273 -21.54 0.94 11.10
CA THR A 273 -22.60 0.41 11.98
C THR A 273 -23.09 -1.01 11.63
N GLY A 274 -22.61 -1.57 10.51
CA GLY A 274 -23.08 -2.85 9.97
C GLY A 274 -22.22 -4.07 10.33
N LEU A 275 -22.44 -5.15 9.57
CA LEU A 275 -21.70 -6.41 9.69
C LEU A 275 -20.23 -6.29 9.27
N TRP A 276 -19.84 -5.20 8.62
CA TRP A 276 -18.47 -4.90 8.23
C TRP A 276 -17.78 -3.89 9.19
N SER A 277 -18.41 -3.59 10.32
CA SER A 277 -17.85 -2.73 11.36
C SER A 277 -16.41 -3.10 11.72
N GLY A 278 -15.54 -2.09 11.79
CA GLY A 278 -14.11 -2.24 12.10
C GLY A 278 -13.19 -2.44 10.88
N TRP A 279 -13.71 -2.86 9.72
CA TRP A 279 -12.87 -3.09 8.53
C TRP A 279 -12.55 -1.81 7.75
N LEU A 280 -13.53 -0.92 7.59
CA LEU A 280 -13.35 0.36 6.89
C LEU A 280 -13.75 1.51 7.82
N THR A 281 -12.75 2.11 8.50
CA THR A 281 -12.99 3.15 9.51
C THR A 281 -12.80 4.56 8.94
N ARG A 282 -13.70 5.49 9.30
CA ARG A 282 -13.66 6.89 8.88
C ARG A 282 -12.84 7.75 9.85
N ALA A 283 -11.53 7.58 9.82
CA ALA A 283 -10.61 8.31 10.69
C ALA A 283 -10.47 9.81 10.33
N THR A 284 -10.62 10.16 9.06
CA THR A 284 -10.62 11.54 8.53
C THR A 284 -11.44 11.61 7.25
N ASP A 285 -11.92 12.80 6.90
CA ASP A 285 -12.71 13.03 5.69
C ASP A 285 -11.79 13.50 4.56
N PHE A 286 -11.55 12.60 3.59
CA PHE A 286 -10.76 12.77 2.36
C PHE A 286 -9.27 13.14 2.50
N PHE A 287 -8.91 14.00 3.45
CA PHE A 287 -7.55 14.51 3.64
C PHE A 287 -7.17 14.48 5.12
N TRP A 288 -5.89 14.34 5.38
CA TRP A 288 -5.27 14.57 6.68
C TRP A 288 -4.65 15.96 6.72
N PHE A 289 -4.76 16.65 7.85
CA PHE A 289 -4.01 17.88 8.08
C PHE A 289 -2.65 17.59 8.71
N TYR A 290 -1.62 18.18 8.16
CA TYR A 290 -0.24 18.04 8.63
C TYR A 290 0.23 19.38 9.18
N HIS A 291 0.49 19.41 10.49
CA HIS A 291 0.89 20.61 11.20
C HIS A 291 1.94 20.28 12.26
N ASN A 292 3.06 21.01 12.26
CA ASN A 292 4.18 20.82 13.19
C ASN A 292 4.64 19.35 13.29
N GLY A 293 4.74 18.67 12.15
CA GLY A 293 5.16 17.27 12.08
C GLY A 293 4.11 16.24 12.51
N LYS A 294 2.89 16.68 12.88
CA LYS A 294 1.81 15.80 13.32
C LYS A 294 0.71 15.70 12.28
N ARG A 295 0.10 14.51 12.23
CA ARG A 295 -1.07 14.20 11.42
C ARG A 295 -2.34 14.37 12.26
N LEU A 296 -3.26 15.22 11.81
CA LEU A 296 -4.51 15.58 12.48
C LEU A 296 -5.72 15.25 11.61
N PRO A 297 -6.80 14.67 12.17
CA PRO A 297 -8.00 14.36 11.42
C PRO A 297 -8.77 15.62 11.04
N LEU A 298 -9.50 15.55 9.93
CA LEU A 298 -10.38 16.58 9.43
C LEU A 298 -11.80 16.03 9.25
N ARG A 299 -12.79 16.91 9.42
CA ARG A 299 -14.20 16.64 9.11
C ARG A 299 -14.71 17.64 8.08
N LEU A 300 -15.43 17.14 7.08
CA LEU A 300 -16.10 17.98 6.11
C LEU A 300 -17.43 18.48 6.71
N ALA A 301 -17.55 19.79 6.86
CA ALA A 301 -18.74 20.43 7.39
C ALA A 301 -19.00 21.76 6.67
N ALA A 302 -20.22 21.92 6.13
CA ALA A 302 -20.64 23.14 5.42
C ALA A 302 -19.65 23.62 4.33
N GLY A 303 -19.01 22.69 3.62
CA GLY A 303 -18.04 22.99 2.56
C GLY A 303 -16.63 23.34 3.05
N ASP A 304 -16.35 23.21 4.35
CA ASP A 304 -15.02 23.41 4.94
C ASP A 304 -14.50 22.09 5.54
N LEU A 305 -13.19 21.88 5.48
CA LEU A 305 -12.47 20.87 6.25
C LEU A 305 -12.06 21.48 7.60
N ILE A 306 -12.57 20.89 8.68
CA ILE A 306 -12.43 21.40 10.05
C ILE A 306 -11.64 20.41 10.90
N GLU A 307 -10.66 20.91 11.66
CA GLU A 307 -9.99 20.13 12.70
C GLU A 307 -10.93 20.03 13.93
N PRO A 308 -11.36 18.82 14.31
CA PRO A 308 -12.50 18.65 15.22
C PRO A 308 -12.20 19.05 16.67
N SER A 309 -10.94 19.01 17.11
CA SER A 309 -10.55 19.33 18.49
C SER A 309 -10.62 20.82 18.81
N SER A 310 -10.21 21.66 17.86
CA SER A 310 -10.12 23.12 17.98
C SER A 310 -11.24 23.85 17.26
N GLY A 311 -11.95 23.18 16.35
CA GLY A 311 -12.93 23.81 15.46
C GLY A 311 -12.27 24.69 14.38
N MET A 312 -10.95 24.63 14.24
CA MET A 312 -10.20 25.41 13.24
C MET A 312 -10.59 24.98 11.82
N LYS A 313 -11.00 25.95 11.02
CA LYS A 313 -11.17 25.76 9.57
C LYS A 313 -9.80 25.66 8.92
N VAL A 314 -9.48 24.46 8.44
CA VAL A 314 -8.19 24.19 7.82
C VAL A 314 -8.22 24.56 6.35
N ALA A 315 -9.25 24.17 5.60
CA ALA A 315 -9.35 24.47 4.18
C ALA A 315 -10.81 24.53 3.73
N ARG A 316 -11.11 25.32 2.70
CA ARG A 316 -12.34 25.17 1.94
C ARG A 316 -12.24 23.91 1.09
N PHE A 317 -13.33 23.16 0.98
CA PHE A 317 -13.42 21.97 0.14
C PHE A 317 -13.64 22.33 -1.34
N THR A 318 -12.74 23.17 -1.88
CA THR A 318 -12.75 23.65 -3.27
C THR A 318 -11.43 23.31 -3.95
N ALA A 319 -11.45 23.12 -5.27
CA ALA A 319 -10.26 22.68 -6.00
C ALA A 319 -9.04 23.58 -5.77
N SER A 320 -9.22 24.91 -5.77
CA SER A 320 -8.13 25.88 -5.58
C SER A 320 -7.42 25.76 -4.22
N ASP A 321 -8.17 25.71 -3.12
CA ASP A 321 -7.60 25.66 -1.75
C ASP A 321 -6.98 24.29 -1.48
N ILE A 322 -7.64 23.21 -1.90
CA ILE A 322 -7.09 21.86 -1.77
C ILE A 322 -5.80 21.70 -2.58
N VAL A 323 -5.75 22.17 -3.84
CA VAL A 323 -4.53 22.11 -4.67
C VAL A 323 -3.37 22.88 -4.02
N ALA A 324 -3.62 24.08 -3.51
CA ALA A 324 -2.58 24.87 -2.84
C ALA A 324 -1.98 24.13 -1.63
N ARG A 325 -2.83 23.46 -0.84
CA ARG A 325 -2.43 22.73 0.37
C ARG A 325 -1.85 21.34 0.12
N LEU A 326 -2.17 20.73 -1.02
CA LEU A 326 -1.46 19.55 -1.49
C LEU A 326 -0.05 19.93 -1.93
N ALA A 327 0.13 21.11 -2.55
CA ALA A 327 1.44 21.59 -3.01
C ALA A 327 2.39 21.91 -1.85
N ASP A 328 1.91 22.53 -0.77
CA ASP A 328 2.71 22.82 0.43
C ASP A 328 2.82 21.65 1.43
N ARG A 329 2.16 20.51 1.13
CA ARG A 329 2.09 19.29 1.96
C ARG A 329 1.42 19.49 3.32
N THR A 330 0.63 20.55 3.50
CA THR A 330 -0.23 20.72 4.69
C THR A 330 -1.47 19.84 4.64
N LEU A 331 -1.92 19.46 3.44
CA LEU A 331 -2.89 18.38 3.24
C LEU A 331 -2.24 17.19 2.56
N ILE A 332 -2.56 15.99 3.04
CA ILE A 332 -2.20 14.71 2.40
C ILE A 332 -3.48 13.89 2.20
N PRO A 333 -3.71 13.28 1.02
CA PRO A 333 -4.88 12.43 0.80
C PRO A 333 -4.97 11.31 1.84
N ASN A 334 -6.17 11.04 2.34
CA ASN A 334 -6.41 9.83 3.12
C ASN A 334 -6.35 8.59 2.19
N PHE A 335 -6.36 7.40 2.78
CA PHE A 335 -6.20 6.18 2.01
C PHE A 335 -7.34 5.93 1.00
N LEU A 336 -8.58 6.31 1.32
CA LEU A 336 -9.69 6.23 0.37
C LEU A 336 -9.46 7.14 -0.84
N THR A 337 -9.05 8.39 -0.63
CA THR A 337 -8.74 9.34 -1.70
C THR A 337 -7.54 8.88 -2.52
N ALA A 338 -6.53 8.28 -1.89
CA ALA A 338 -5.43 7.63 -2.60
C ALA A 338 -5.95 6.49 -3.48
N MET A 339 -6.74 5.55 -2.93
CA MET A 339 -7.33 4.43 -3.68
C MET A 339 -8.25 4.89 -4.82
N LEU A 340 -8.96 6.01 -4.65
CA LEU A 340 -9.75 6.63 -5.72
C LEU A 340 -8.89 6.90 -6.95
N VAL A 341 -7.78 7.61 -6.80
CA VAL A 341 -6.95 8.05 -7.93
C VAL A 341 -5.94 7.02 -8.42
N VAL A 342 -5.48 6.10 -7.56
CA VAL A 342 -4.50 5.08 -7.96
C VAL A 342 -5.13 3.80 -8.48
N SER A 343 -6.39 3.52 -8.13
CA SER A 343 -6.99 2.19 -8.35
C SER A 343 -8.42 2.23 -8.88
N ILE A 344 -9.35 2.88 -8.18
CA ILE A 344 -10.79 2.85 -8.50
C ILE A 344 -11.05 3.54 -9.84
N LEU A 345 -10.55 4.77 -10.02
CA LEU A 345 -10.68 5.50 -11.27
C LEU A 345 -9.86 4.88 -12.41
N PRO A 346 -8.54 4.63 -12.29
CA PRO A 346 -7.76 4.11 -13.42
C PRO A 346 -7.99 2.63 -13.72
N GLY A 347 -8.64 1.87 -12.82
CA GLY A 347 -8.79 0.42 -12.95
C GLY A 347 -7.49 -0.34 -12.78
N VAL A 348 -6.71 0.07 -11.78
CA VAL A 348 -5.48 -0.62 -11.39
C VAL A 348 -5.79 -1.53 -10.21
N ARG A 349 -5.48 -2.81 -10.36
CA ARG A 349 -5.54 -3.81 -9.29
C ARG A 349 -4.52 -3.45 -8.21
N VAL A 350 -4.97 -3.44 -6.97
CA VAL A 350 -4.07 -3.18 -5.83
C VAL A 350 -3.79 -4.44 -5.04
N LEU A 351 -2.51 -4.66 -4.74
CA LEU A 351 -2.04 -5.81 -3.98
C LEU A 351 -1.60 -5.35 -2.60
N GLY A 352 -2.16 -5.95 -1.56
CA GLY A 352 -2.05 -5.43 -0.20
C GLY A 352 -1.77 -6.44 0.89
N GLY A 353 -1.58 -5.90 2.10
CA GLY A 353 -1.37 -6.66 3.33
C GLY A 353 -2.64 -7.25 3.91
N SER A 354 -2.63 -7.67 5.17
CA SER A 354 -3.70 -8.48 5.75
C SER A 354 -5.08 -7.83 5.81
N HIS A 355 -5.21 -6.51 5.81
CA HIS A 355 -6.54 -5.86 5.88
C HIS A 355 -7.08 -5.43 4.51
N GLN A 356 -6.19 -5.22 3.55
CA GLN A 356 -6.56 -4.65 2.26
C GLN A 356 -7.47 -5.55 1.42
N PRO A 357 -7.31 -6.89 1.41
CA PRO A 357 -8.29 -7.79 0.81
C PRO A 357 -9.69 -7.63 1.39
N VAL A 358 -9.88 -6.98 2.53
CA VAL A 358 -11.22 -6.74 3.09
C VAL A 358 -11.69 -5.32 2.87
N PHE A 359 -10.92 -4.31 3.29
CA PHE A 359 -11.43 -2.94 3.20
C PHE A 359 -11.47 -2.40 1.76
N TYR A 360 -10.65 -2.90 0.82
CA TYR A 360 -10.61 -2.34 -0.53
C TYR A 360 -11.88 -2.64 -1.34
N PRO A 361 -12.41 -3.89 -1.37
CA PRO A 361 -13.75 -4.15 -1.88
C PRO A 361 -14.83 -3.27 -1.24
N LEU A 362 -14.76 -3.04 0.07
CA LEU A 362 -15.69 -2.16 0.78
C LEU A 362 -15.55 -0.68 0.33
N MET A 363 -14.33 -0.20 0.07
CA MET A 363 -14.11 1.13 -0.51
C MET A 363 -14.76 1.24 -1.90
N ARG A 364 -14.61 0.21 -2.74
CA ARG A 364 -15.26 0.15 -4.04
C ARG A 364 -16.78 0.16 -3.91
N HIS A 365 -17.33 -0.61 -2.96
CA HIS A 365 -18.75 -0.62 -2.66
C HIS A 365 -19.27 0.76 -2.25
N VAL A 366 -18.57 1.45 -1.35
CA VAL A 366 -18.89 2.82 -0.92
C VAL A 366 -18.98 3.77 -2.13
N VAL A 367 -17.96 3.75 -3.00
CA VAL A 367 -17.93 4.62 -4.18
C VAL A 367 -19.04 4.24 -5.15
N HIS A 368 -19.22 2.96 -5.44
CA HIS A 368 -20.28 2.47 -6.33
C HIS A 368 -21.68 2.86 -5.85
N ARG A 369 -21.96 2.72 -4.54
CA ARG A 369 -23.24 3.14 -3.94
C ARG A 369 -23.40 4.66 -3.94
N ALA A 370 -22.34 5.41 -3.68
CA ALA A 370 -22.41 6.87 -3.73
C ALA A 370 -22.69 7.40 -5.14
N LEU A 371 -22.10 6.77 -6.17
CA LEU A 371 -22.39 7.04 -7.58
C LEU A 371 -23.87 6.75 -7.92
N ASP A 372 -24.37 5.59 -7.48
CA ASP A 372 -25.76 5.16 -7.68
C ASP A 372 -26.76 6.14 -7.07
N VAL A 373 -26.56 6.52 -5.81
CA VAL A 373 -27.43 7.49 -5.11
C VAL A 373 -27.36 8.89 -5.73
N ALA A 374 -26.18 9.30 -6.21
CA ALA A 374 -26.02 10.58 -6.87
C ALA A 374 -26.57 10.58 -8.32
N GLY A 375 -26.79 9.42 -8.93
CA GLY A 375 -27.22 9.30 -10.33
C GLY A 375 -26.16 9.76 -11.35
N VAL A 376 -24.87 9.67 -11.00
CA VAL A 376 -23.75 10.17 -11.84
C VAL A 376 -22.80 9.05 -12.30
N ALA A 377 -22.09 9.31 -13.40
CA ALA A 377 -21.07 8.43 -13.99
C ALA A 377 -21.48 6.95 -14.10
N PRO A 378 -22.58 6.64 -14.83
CA PRO A 378 -23.08 5.27 -14.98
C PRO A 378 -22.06 4.33 -15.66
N ASP A 379 -21.19 4.88 -16.51
CA ASP A 379 -20.10 4.18 -17.17
C ASP A 379 -18.99 3.76 -16.18
N LEU A 380 -18.61 4.64 -15.24
CA LEU A 380 -17.69 4.31 -14.15
C LEU A 380 -18.29 3.22 -13.26
N ARG A 381 -19.58 3.36 -12.90
CA ARG A 381 -20.31 2.38 -12.08
C ARG A 381 -20.32 1.01 -12.75
N GLN A 382 -20.65 0.94 -14.04
CA GLN A 382 -20.63 -0.29 -14.82
C GLN A 382 -19.22 -0.90 -14.89
N ALA A 383 -18.19 -0.08 -15.06
CA ALA A 383 -16.82 -0.57 -15.07
C ALA A 383 -16.41 -1.15 -13.71
N LEU A 384 -16.83 -0.55 -12.59
CA LEU A 384 -16.55 -1.12 -11.25
C LEU A 384 -17.20 -2.50 -11.06
N ALA A 385 -18.41 -2.69 -11.60
CA ALA A 385 -19.13 -3.96 -11.53
C ALA A 385 -18.58 -5.05 -12.46
N THR A 386 -17.68 -4.71 -13.39
CA THR A 386 -17.13 -5.64 -14.40
C THR A 386 -15.61 -5.81 -14.30
N ASP A 387 -14.94 -5.10 -13.39
CA ASP A 387 -13.51 -5.30 -13.12
C ASP A 387 -13.25 -6.74 -12.65
N GLY A 388 -12.27 -7.41 -13.28
CA GLY A 388 -11.84 -8.74 -12.86
C GLY A 388 -10.74 -8.68 -11.80
N VAL A 389 -10.99 -9.24 -10.61
CA VAL A 389 -10.08 -9.23 -9.43
C VAL A 389 -9.56 -7.82 -9.18
N SER A 390 -10.33 -7.01 -8.46
CA SER A 390 -10.02 -5.59 -8.31
C SER A 390 -8.92 -5.32 -7.27
N GLY A 391 -8.82 -6.20 -6.28
CA GLY A 391 -7.76 -6.19 -5.28
C GLY A 391 -7.47 -7.62 -4.82
N ALA A 392 -6.30 -7.83 -4.23
CA ALA A 392 -5.92 -9.14 -3.73
C ALA A 392 -4.89 -9.06 -2.60
N TRP A 393 -4.71 -10.19 -1.92
CA TRP A 393 -3.63 -10.38 -0.97
C TRP A 393 -2.30 -10.51 -1.73
N GLY A 394 -1.37 -9.60 -1.46
CA GLY A 394 -0.08 -9.57 -2.15
C GLY A 394 1.11 -9.11 -1.31
N HIS A 395 0.90 -8.82 -0.03
CA HIS A 395 1.96 -8.52 0.94
C HIS A 395 1.90 -9.52 2.08
N ARG A 396 3.09 -9.99 2.51
CA ARG A 396 3.25 -11.14 3.42
C ARG A 396 2.59 -12.42 2.90
N VAL A 397 2.48 -12.57 1.57
CA VAL A 397 2.12 -13.85 0.92
C VAL A 397 3.22 -14.88 1.14
N ILE A 398 4.47 -14.41 1.18
CA ILE A 398 5.64 -15.17 1.52
C ILE A 398 6.09 -14.71 2.92
N GLU A 399 6.14 -15.64 3.86
CA GLU A 399 6.66 -15.48 5.22
C GLU A 399 7.73 -16.58 5.41
N CYS A 400 8.98 -16.16 5.53
CA CYS A 400 10.13 -17.04 5.62
C CYS A 400 11.09 -16.52 6.69
N ASP A 401 11.69 -17.42 7.46
CA ASP A 401 12.58 -17.09 8.58
C ASP A 401 13.99 -16.69 8.12
N ASP A 402 14.33 -16.89 6.83
CA ASP A 402 15.60 -16.43 6.26
C ASP A 402 15.74 -14.90 6.44
N ASP A 403 16.79 -14.42 7.10
CA ASP A 403 17.09 -12.98 7.22
C ASP A 403 17.66 -12.46 5.88
N PRO A 404 16.98 -11.52 5.19
CA PRO A 404 17.47 -10.96 3.93
C PRO A 404 18.83 -10.27 4.07
N LEU A 405 19.08 -9.62 5.21
CA LEU A 405 20.34 -8.90 5.44
C LEU A 405 21.49 -9.89 5.60
N GLU A 406 21.35 -10.89 6.48
CA GLU A 406 22.36 -11.93 6.66
C GLU A 406 22.70 -12.61 5.34
N ARG A 407 21.67 -12.95 4.57
CA ARG A 407 21.82 -13.61 3.27
C ARG A 407 22.55 -12.73 2.26
N PHE A 408 22.20 -11.45 2.19
CA PHE A 408 22.83 -10.48 1.31
C PHE A 408 24.31 -10.29 1.64
N LEU A 409 24.65 -10.19 2.93
CA LEU A 409 26.04 -9.98 3.37
C LEU A 409 26.92 -11.23 3.13
N ASN A 410 26.33 -12.43 3.19
CA ASN A 410 27.06 -13.68 2.96
C ASN A 410 27.18 -14.08 1.47
N ASP A 411 26.21 -13.71 0.62
CA ASP A 411 26.23 -13.97 -0.83
C ASP A 411 25.65 -12.77 -1.63
N PRO A 412 26.49 -11.76 -1.94
CA PRO A 412 26.02 -10.51 -2.54
C PRO A 412 25.64 -10.60 -4.03
N ILE A 413 26.01 -11.67 -4.76
CA ILE A 413 25.96 -11.67 -6.24
C ILE A 413 25.03 -12.75 -6.84
N GLY A 414 24.59 -13.76 -6.07
CA GLY A 414 23.77 -14.86 -6.60
C GLY A 414 22.37 -15.07 -6.02
N SER A 415 22.04 -14.42 -4.89
CA SER A 415 21.06 -15.01 -3.97
C SER A 415 19.58 -14.78 -4.32
N ALA A 416 19.15 -13.58 -4.75
CA ALA A 416 17.72 -13.30 -4.89
C ALA A 416 17.03 -14.06 -6.02
N HIS A 417 17.72 -14.34 -7.14
CA HIS A 417 17.12 -15.15 -8.19
C HIS A 417 16.87 -16.59 -7.73
N ALA A 418 17.86 -17.20 -7.06
CA ALA A 418 17.72 -18.54 -6.49
C ALA A 418 16.64 -18.59 -5.40
N VAL A 419 16.57 -17.56 -4.55
CA VAL A 419 15.52 -17.41 -3.53
C VAL A 419 14.14 -17.29 -4.18
N ALA A 420 13.99 -16.42 -5.17
CA ALA A 420 12.73 -16.26 -5.89
C ALA A 420 12.32 -17.56 -6.59
N GLN A 421 13.26 -18.29 -7.22
CA GLN A 421 12.96 -19.60 -7.81
C GLN A 421 12.45 -20.60 -6.77
N ARG A 422 13.16 -20.73 -5.64
CA ARG A 422 12.81 -21.63 -4.54
C ARG A 422 11.43 -21.29 -3.98
N LEU A 423 11.25 -20.05 -3.50
CA LEU A 423 10.00 -19.58 -2.91
C LEU A 423 8.84 -19.62 -3.91
N GLY A 424 9.12 -19.32 -5.18
CA GLY A 424 8.12 -19.38 -6.23
C GLY A 424 7.68 -20.80 -6.57
N ALA A 425 8.47 -21.84 -6.24
CA ALA A 425 8.11 -23.24 -6.44
C ALA A 425 7.35 -23.84 -5.23
N THR A 426 7.54 -23.26 -4.04
CA THR A 426 6.80 -23.60 -2.82
C THR A 426 5.30 -23.38 -2.99
N SER A 427 4.47 -24.25 -2.40
CA SER A 427 3.01 -24.09 -2.43
C SER A 427 2.57 -22.81 -1.71
N LEU A 428 1.45 -22.19 -2.13
CA LEU A 428 0.94 -20.98 -1.45
C LEU A 428 0.68 -21.22 0.04
N ALA A 429 0.09 -22.37 0.38
CA ALA A 429 -0.19 -22.73 1.77
C ALA A 429 1.07 -22.90 2.62
N GLU A 430 2.20 -23.32 2.05
CA GLU A 430 3.47 -23.45 2.76
C GLU A 430 4.19 -22.11 2.85
N ALA A 431 4.29 -21.39 1.73
CA ALA A 431 5.04 -20.15 1.64
C ALA A 431 4.50 -19.02 2.53
N CYS A 432 3.20 -19.04 2.86
CA CYS A 432 2.59 -18.04 3.71
C CYS A 432 2.87 -18.22 5.22
N GLY A 433 3.74 -19.16 5.59
CA GLY A 433 4.25 -19.31 6.95
C GLY A 433 3.14 -19.50 7.97
N SER A 434 3.18 -18.75 9.07
CA SER A 434 2.20 -18.83 10.15
C SER A 434 0.98 -17.93 9.92
N LEU A 435 1.04 -17.02 8.93
CA LEU A 435 0.09 -15.93 8.77
C LEU A 435 -0.04 -15.08 10.04
N LYS A 436 1.07 -14.83 10.74
CA LYS A 436 1.06 -14.20 12.08
C LYS A 436 0.24 -12.93 12.13
N SER A 437 0.31 -12.09 11.09
CA SER A 437 -0.43 -10.82 11.03
C SER A 437 -1.93 -10.94 10.78
N PHE A 438 -2.41 -12.12 10.40
CA PHE A 438 -3.83 -12.45 10.31
C PHE A 438 -4.29 -13.16 11.57
N VAL A 439 -3.54 -14.17 12.01
CA VAL A 439 -3.87 -15.00 13.18
C VAL A 439 -3.91 -14.19 14.47
N SER A 440 -3.02 -13.22 14.64
CA SER A 440 -3.01 -12.35 15.83
C SER A 440 -4.09 -11.26 15.81
N ASP A 441 -4.91 -11.18 14.77
CA ASP A 441 -5.89 -10.12 14.59
C ASP A 441 -7.31 -10.61 14.90
N ALA A 442 -7.92 -10.03 15.94
CA ALA A 442 -9.26 -10.39 16.38
C ALA A 442 -10.34 -10.15 15.30
N SER A 443 -10.15 -9.19 14.40
CA SER A 443 -11.08 -8.91 13.30
C SER A 443 -11.17 -10.08 12.33
N TRP A 444 -10.05 -10.75 12.07
CA TRP A 444 -10.00 -11.92 11.18
C TRP A 444 -10.69 -13.15 11.78
N LEU A 445 -10.51 -13.39 13.08
CA LEU A 445 -11.20 -14.47 13.80
C LEU A 445 -12.71 -14.25 13.84
N GLU A 446 -13.13 -13.00 14.09
CA GLU A 446 -14.54 -12.61 14.08
C GLU A 446 -15.16 -12.73 12.68
N LEU A 447 -14.42 -12.34 11.63
CA LEU A 447 -14.84 -12.50 10.25
C LEU A 447 -15.03 -13.98 9.88
N HIS A 448 -14.08 -14.85 10.23
CA HIS A 448 -14.22 -16.30 10.04
C HIS A 448 -15.49 -16.83 10.73
N ARG A 449 -15.76 -16.39 11.97
CA ARG A 449 -16.98 -16.77 12.70
C ARG A 449 -18.26 -16.29 12.00
N ARG A 450 -18.28 -15.07 11.47
CA ARG A 450 -19.43 -14.51 10.73
C ARG A 450 -19.68 -15.27 9.43
N LEU A 451 -18.62 -15.58 8.68
CA LEU A 451 -18.67 -16.40 7.47
C LEU A 451 -19.21 -17.80 7.76
N GLY A 452 -18.70 -18.47 8.79
CA GLY A 452 -19.15 -19.81 9.20
C GLY A 452 -20.60 -19.88 9.66
N ARG A 453 -21.18 -18.75 10.10
CA ARG A 453 -22.61 -18.62 10.45
C ARG A 453 -23.48 -18.13 9.28
N GLY A 454 -22.90 -17.86 8.12
CA GLY A 454 -23.60 -17.28 6.97
C GLY A 454 -24.12 -15.86 7.22
N MET A 455 -23.56 -15.14 8.20
CA MET A 455 -23.92 -13.74 8.45
C MET A 455 -23.35 -12.80 7.39
N ILE A 456 -22.19 -13.17 6.85
CA ILE A 456 -21.52 -12.50 5.73
C ILE A 456 -21.28 -13.56 4.67
N THR A 457 -21.44 -13.22 3.40
CA THR A 457 -21.16 -14.10 2.27
C THR A 457 -20.53 -13.35 1.10
N ALA A 458 -19.87 -14.07 0.19
CA ALA A 458 -19.38 -13.48 -1.05
C ALA A 458 -20.50 -13.04 -2.02
N ALA A 459 -21.77 -13.36 -1.71
CA ALA A 459 -22.94 -12.93 -2.47
C ALA A 459 -23.56 -11.63 -1.94
N ASP A 460 -23.06 -11.09 -0.83
CA ASP A 460 -23.56 -9.85 -0.25
C ASP A 460 -23.28 -8.65 -1.16
N ASP A 461 -24.15 -7.64 -1.14
CA ASP A 461 -24.02 -6.41 -1.93
C ASP A 461 -22.68 -5.69 -1.66
N GLU A 462 -22.22 -5.71 -0.41
CA GLU A 462 -20.94 -5.14 0.03
C GLU A 462 -19.73 -5.84 -0.61
N TRP A 463 -19.90 -7.08 -1.05
CA TRP A 463 -18.83 -7.92 -1.58
C TRP A 463 -18.89 -8.14 -3.10
N ALA A 464 -19.96 -7.70 -3.75
CA ALA A 464 -20.19 -7.86 -5.19
C ALA A 464 -19.13 -7.21 -6.10
N LEU A 465 -18.25 -6.36 -5.55
CA LEU A 465 -17.21 -5.62 -6.28
C LEU A 465 -15.78 -6.06 -5.93
N SER A 466 -15.62 -7.24 -5.32
CA SER A 466 -14.33 -7.79 -4.86
C SER A 466 -13.39 -8.19 -6.00
#